data_AF-A0A0B0H836-F1
#
_entry.id   AF-A0A0B0H836-F1
#
_cell.length_a   1.000
_cell.length_b   1.000
_cell.length_c   1.000
_cell.angle_alpha   90.00
_cell.angle_beta   90.00
_cell.angle_gamma   90.00
#
_symmetry.space_group_name_H-M   'P 1'
#
loop_
_entity.id
_entity.type
_entity.pdbx_description
1 polymer ?
#
loop_
_entity_poly.entity_id
_entity_poly.type
_entity_poly.pdbx_seq_one_letter_code
_entity_poly.pdbx_strand_id
1 'polypeptide(L)' 'MTGEKYKLPQLVLEFLIDWWTNHILVEDMKYKDFFRDKGVS' A
#
# COMPACT_ATOMS: atom_id res chain seq x y z
N MET A 1 9.68 -21.50 -23.18
CA MET A 1 8.37 -21.20 -22.55
C MET A 1 8.56 -20.89 -21.06
N THR A 2 9.22 -19.77 -20.75
CA THR A 2 9.51 -19.34 -19.36
C THR A 2 9.01 -17.91 -19.07
N GLY A 3 8.56 -17.16 -20.08
CA GLY A 3 8.22 -15.74 -19.97
C GLY A 3 6.86 -15.42 -19.33
N GLU A 4 5.92 -16.36 -19.25
CA GLU A 4 4.62 -16.11 -18.59
C GLU A 4 4.68 -16.26 -17.07
N LYS A 5 5.52 -17.19 -16.58
CA LYS A 5 5.58 -17.53 -15.15
C LYS A 5 6.05 -16.35 -14.27
N TYR A 6 6.86 -15.45 -14.81
CA TYR A 6 7.37 -14.27 -14.10
C TYR A 6 6.47 -13.04 -14.20
N LYS A 7 5.45 -13.04 -15.07
CA LYS A 7 4.54 -11.90 -15.22
C LYS A 7 3.53 -11.81 -14.08
N LEU A 8 3.03 -12.94 -13.58
CA LEU A 8 2.01 -12.92 -12.53
C LEU A 8 2.54 -12.35 -11.20
N PRO A 9 3.71 -12.78 -10.67
CA PRO A 9 4.26 -12.19 -9.44
C PRO A 9 4.54 -10.69 -9.59
N GLN A 10 5.01 -10.26 -10.77
CA GLN A 10 5.28 -8.85 -11.04
C GLN A 10 4.00 -8.01 -11.05
N LEU A 11 2.96 -8.45 -11.75
CA LEU A 11 1.67 -7.75 -11.79
C LEU A 11 1.02 -7.65 -10.40
N VAL A 12 1.17 -8.70 -9.57
CA VAL A 12 0.67 -8.67 -8.19
C VAL A 12 1.46 -7.66 -7.35
N LEU A 13 2.80 -7.61 -7.50
CA LEU A 13 3.61 -6.63 -6.78
C LEU A 13 3.29 -5.19 -7.20
N GLU A 14 3.11 -4.94 -8.50
CA GLU A 14 2.70 -3.63 -9.02
C GLU A 14 1.35 -3.21 -8.45
N PHE A 15 0.36 -4.11 -8.47
CA PHE A 15 -0.94 -3.85 -7.85
C PHE A 15 -0.84 -3.55 -6.34
N LEU A 16 -0.05 -4.33 -5.60
CA LEU A 16 0.11 -4.14 -4.15
C LEU A 16 0.81 -2.81 -3.83
N ILE A 17 1.82 -2.42 -4.62
CA ILE A 17 2.50 -1.13 -4.47
C ILE A 17 1.52 0.02 -4.63
N ASP A 18 0.74 0.02 -5.71
CA ASP A 18 -0.23 1.07 -5.99
C ASP A 18 -1.33 1.11 -4.93
N TRP A 19 -1.89 -0.05 -4.58
CA TRP A 19 -2.96 -0.15 -3.59
C TRP A 19 -2.51 0.29 -2.20
N TRP A 20 -1.37 -0.22 -1.71
CA TRP A 20 -0.87 0.14 -0.38
C TRP A 20 -0.46 1.61 -0.30
N THR A 21 0.20 2.15 -1.33
CA THR A 21 0.61 3.56 -1.34
C THR A 21 -0.61 4.47 -1.25
N ASN A 22 -1.64 4.22 -2.07
CA ASN A 22 -2.86 5.00 -2.03
C ASN A 22 -3.61 4.84 -0.70
N HIS A 23 -3.70 3.61 -0.18
CA HIS A 23 -4.37 3.35 1.09
C HIS A 23 -3.70 4.09 2.25
N ILE A 24 -2.37 4.05 2.34
CA ILE A 24 -1.63 4.77 3.38
C ILE A 24 -1.89 6.28 3.25
N LEU A 25 -1.69 6.84 2.06
CA LEU A 25 -1.76 8.28 1.86
C LEU A 25 -3.17 8.87 2.00
N VAL A 26 -4.21 8.08 1.67
CA VAL A 26 -5.59 8.55 1.64
C VAL A 26 -6.38 8.07 2.85
N GLU A 27 -6.31 6.79 3.19
CA GLU A 27 -7.12 6.20 4.27
C GLU A 27 -6.42 6.28 5.62
N ASP A 28 -5.18 5.80 5.73
CA ASP A 28 -4.48 5.76 7.03
C ASP A 28 -4.19 7.16 7.56
N MET A 29 -3.83 8.10 6.67
CA MET A 29 -3.57 9.48 7.05
C MET A 29 -4.78 10.22 7.61
N LYS A 30 -6.03 9.74 7.39
CA LYS A 30 -7.24 10.29 8.06
C LYS A 30 -7.19 10.10 9.57
N TYR A 31 -6.50 9.07 10.06
CA TYR A 31 -6.38 8.78 11.48
C TYR A 31 -5.18 9.47 12.13
N LYS A 32 -4.32 10.13 11.36
CA LYS A 32 -3.08 10.75 11.85
C LYS A 32 -3.33 11.72 13.00
N ASP A 33 -4.29 12.64 12.84
CA ASP A 33 -4.59 13.64 13.86
C ASP A 33 -5.19 12.99 15.12
N PHE A 34 -6.05 11.97 14.95
CA PHE A 34 -6.58 11.19 16.08
C PHE A 34 -5.47 10.53 16.91
N PHE A 35 -4.48 9.92 16.25
CA PHE A 35 -3.35 9.30 16.95
C PHE A 35 -2.43 10.32 17.62
N ARG A 36 -2.16 11.45 16.95
CA ARG A 36 -1.37 12.55 17.52
C ARG A 36 -2.01 13.11 18.79
N ASP A 37 -3.33 13.31 18.77
CA ASP A 37 -4.07 13.83 19.92
C ASP A 37 -4.10 12.85 21.10
N LYS A 38 -3.85 11.56 20.85
CA LYS A 38 -3.68 10.52 21.87
C LYS A 38 -2.24 10.34 22.33
N GLY A 39 -1.31 11.18 21.86
CA GLY A 39 0.11 11.10 22.21
C GLY A 39 0.84 9.93 21.56
N VAL A 40 0.28 9.33 20.51
CA VAL A 40 0.96 8.31 19.70
C VAL A 40 1.74 9.02 18.61
N SER A 41 3.08 8.88 18.63
CA SER A 41 4.03 9.55 17.73
C SER A 41 4.75 8.58 16.80
#